data_AF-A0A645GFD0-F1
#
_entry.id   AF-A0A645GFD0-F1
#
_cell.length_a   1.000
_cell.length_b   1.000
_cell.length_c   1.000
_cell.angle_alpha   90.00
_cell.angle_beta   90.00
_cell.angle_gamma   90.00
#
_symmetry.space_group_name_H-M   'P 1'
#
loop_
_entity.id
_entity.type
_entity.pdbx_description
1 polymer ?
#
loop_
_entity_poly.entity_id
_entity_poly.type
_entity_poly.pdbx_seq_one_letter_code
_entity_poly.pdbx_strand_id
1 'polypeptide(L)'
;MKEMSIYEFIAVGRWLEHEDEVISDKDVSRLKAFHKNMNRKSEGPRVTALPYFMGPELFGCFAGRRWLHVASDGEVMPCAYTPLSFGNICEEPLETIWKRMGKHNAYKKDDAAYCMMRNPEFRQKYIHTIPKGARIPYRLK
;
A
#
# COMPACT_ATOMS: atom_id res chain seq x y z
N MET A 1 -8.29 5.41 -26.82
CA MET A 1 -8.60 4.37 -25.81
C MET A 1 -8.89 5.07 -24.50
N LYS A 2 -10.02 4.78 -23.83
CA LYS A 2 -10.33 5.36 -22.52
C LYS A 2 -9.87 4.38 -21.44
N GLU A 3 -9.43 4.90 -20.30
CA GLU A 3 -9.00 4.10 -19.16
C GLU A 3 -9.77 4.52 -17.91
N MET A 4 -10.03 3.56 -17.03
CA MET A 4 -10.68 3.78 -15.75
C MET A 4 -9.98 2.97 -14.66
N SER A 5 -9.39 3.66 -13.70
CA SER A 5 -8.79 3.05 -12.51
C SER A 5 -9.74 3.19 -11.32
N ILE A 6 -9.96 2.08 -10.62
CA ILE A 6 -10.80 2.03 -9.41
C ILE A 6 -9.88 1.79 -8.23
N TYR A 7 -9.90 2.73 -7.29
CA TYR A 7 -9.15 2.68 -6.04
C TYR A 7 -10.06 2.28 -4.88
N GLU A 8 -9.49 1.65 -3.86
CA GLU A 8 -10.15 1.40 -2.58
C GLU A 8 -9.87 2.52 -1.58
N PHE A 9 -10.76 2.65 -0.60
CA PHE A 9 -10.48 3.38 0.62
C PHE A 9 -9.60 2.53 1.53
N ILE A 10 -8.56 3.13 2.10
CA ILE A 10 -7.67 2.51 3.08
C ILE A 10 -7.74 3.35 4.36
N ALA A 11 -7.92 2.71 5.51
CA ALA A 11 -7.93 3.38 6.81
C ALA A 11 -6.52 3.89 7.18
N VAL A 12 -6.29 5.20 7.00
CA VAL A 12 -5.00 5.89 7.21
C VAL A 12 -5.20 7.31 7.73
N GLY A 13 -4.12 7.91 8.25
CA GLY A 13 -4.11 9.32 8.65
C GLY A 13 -5.12 9.61 9.76
N ARG A 14 -5.99 10.62 9.57
CA ARG A 14 -7.07 10.92 10.54
C ARG A 14 -8.19 9.88 10.54
N TRP A 15 -8.22 8.99 9.55
CA TRP A 15 -9.20 7.91 9.39
C TRP A 15 -8.59 6.55 9.78
N LEU A 16 -7.60 6.54 10.67
CA LEU A 16 -6.82 5.35 10.96
C LEU A 16 -7.65 4.23 11.60
N GLU A 17 -8.59 4.59 12.49
CA GLU A 17 -9.32 3.64 13.34
C GLU A 17 -10.59 3.05 12.68
N HIS A 18 -10.89 3.43 11.44
CA HIS A 18 -12.11 3.02 10.72
C HIS A 18 -11.85 1.81 9.82
N GLU A 19 -11.24 0.76 10.39
CA GLU A 19 -10.85 -0.46 9.67
C GLU A 19 -12.04 -1.32 9.24
N ASP A 20 -13.19 -1.13 9.87
CA ASP A 20 -14.45 -1.77 9.55
C ASP A 20 -15.22 -1.05 8.41
N GLU A 21 -14.77 0.14 8.01
CA GLU A 21 -15.38 0.95 6.93
C GLU A 21 -14.62 0.82 5.58
N VAL A 22 -13.71 -0.14 5.46
CA VAL A 22 -12.98 -0.42 4.20
C VAL A 22 -13.58 -1.62 3.46
N ILE A 23 -13.16 -1.82 2.20
CA ILE A 23 -13.70 -2.89 1.37
C ILE A 23 -13.33 -4.29 1.89
N SER A 24 -14.24 -5.24 1.75
CA SER A 24 -14.05 -6.64 2.12
C SER A 24 -13.46 -7.49 0.98
N ASP A 25 -13.10 -8.73 1.26
CA ASP A 25 -12.68 -9.69 0.23
C ASP A 25 -13.80 -10.03 -0.77
N LYS A 26 -15.06 -9.93 -0.33
CA LYS A 26 -16.22 -10.05 -1.21
C LYS A 26 -16.27 -8.90 -2.22
N ASP A 27 -15.93 -7.69 -1.78
CA ASP A 27 -15.87 -6.51 -2.66
C ASP A 27 -14.69 -6.60 -3.63
N VAL A 28 -13.52 -7.05 -3.17
CA VAL A 28 -12.37 -7.34 -4.05
C VAL A 28 -12.76 -8.37 -5.12
N SER A 29 -13.49 -9.42 -4.76
CA SER A 29 -13.98 -10.44 -5.69
C SER A 29 -14.95 -9.88 -6.72
N ARG A 30 -15.85 -8.97 -6.30
CA ARG A 30 -16.76 -8.25 -7.20
C ARG A 30 -16.00 -7.34 -8.17
N LEU A 31 -15.00 -6.60 -7.68
CA LEU A 31 -14.14 -5.75 -8.49
C LEU A 31 -13.30 -6.55 -9.49
N LYS A 32 -12.81 -7.72 -9.10
CA LYS A 32 -12.15 -8.69 -10.00
C LYS A 32 -13.07 -9.12 -11.14
N ALA A 33 -14.31 -9.53 -10.82
CA ALA A 33 -15.27 -9.93 -11.83
C ALA A 33 -15.60 -8.78 -12.80
N PHE A 34 -15.79 -7.57 -12.27
CA PHE A 34 -16.00 -6.36 -13.06
C PHE A 34 -14.83 -6.05 -13.98
N HIS A 35 -13.60 -6.03 -13.45
CA HIS A 35 -12.36 -5.85 -14.21
C HIS A 35 -12.30 -6.83 -15.38
N LYS A 36 -12.45 -8.13 -15.11
CA LYS A 36 -12.36 -9.18 -16.15
C LYS A 36 -13.48 -9.07 -17.18
N ASN A 37 -14.70 -8.73 -16.77
CA ASN A 37 -15.83 -8.57 -17.69
C ASN A 37 -15.61 -7.39 -18.64
N MET A 38 -15.25 -6.22 -18.10
CA MET A 38 -15.03 -5.02 -18.91
C MET A 38 -13.86 -5.19 -19.87
N ASN A 39 -12.77 -5.80 -19.41
CA ASN A 39 -11.58 -5.99 -20.22
C ASN A 39 -11.68 -7.10 -21.27
N ARG A 40 -12.80 -7.85 -21.33
CA ARG A 40 -13.13 -8.78 -22.42
C ARG A 40 -13.92 -8.13 -23.55
N LYS A 41 -14.53 -6.97 -23.31
CA LYS A 41 -15.30 -6.25 -24.33
C LYS A 41 -14.34 -5.56 -25.31
N SER A 42 -14.75 -5.48 -26.58
CA SER A 42 -14.04 -4.74 -27.63
C SER A 42 -14.21 -3.23 -27.49
N GLU A 43 -15.31 -2.79 -26.87
CA GLU A 43 -15.67 -1.39 -26.66
C GLU A 43 -15.72 -1.02 -25.18
N GLY A 44 -15.58 0.28 -24.89
CA GLY A 44 -15.58 0.84 -23.54
C GLY A 44 -14.18 1.07 -22.97
N PRO A 45 -14.08 1.56 -21.71
CA PRO A 45 -12.79 1.82 -21.10
C PRO A 45 -12.09 0.52 -20.68
N ARG A 46 -10.76 0.53 -20.75
CA ARG A 46 -9.94 -0.46 -20.05
C ARG A 46 -10.01 -0.19 -18.56
N VAL A 47 -10.33 -1.20 -17.79
CA VAL A 47 -10.55 -1.08 -16.35
C VAL A 47 -9.38 -1.67 -15.58
N THR A 48 -8.85 -0.90 -14.63
CA THR A 48 -7.88 -1.38 -13.64
C THR A 48 -8.47 -1.21 -12.25
N ALA A 49 -9.07 -2.28 -11.73
CA ALA A 49 -9.42 -2.35 -10.31
C ALA A 49 -8.18 -2.63 -9.46
N LEU A 50 -7.64 -1.60 -8.79
CA LEU A 50 -6.40 -1.70 -8.02
C LEU A 50 -6.44 -2.74 -6.89
N PRO A 51 -7.55 -2.93 -6.14
CA PRO A 51 -7.59 -3.93 -5.07
C PRO A 51 -7.43 -5.37 -5.59
N TYR A 52 -7.92 -5.65 -6.80
CA TYR A 52 -7.67 -6.93 -7.47
C TYR A 52 -6.26 -6.97 -8.06
N PHE A 53 -5.82 -5.89 -8.71
CA PHE A 53 -4.52 -5.80 -9.37
C PHE A 53 -3.34 -5.97 -8.40
N MET A 54 -3.46 -5.39 -7.21
CA MET A 54 -2.51 -5.49 -6.09
C MET A 54 -2.83 -6.66 -5.15
N GLY A 55 -3.72 -7.57 -5.57
CA GLY A 55 -4.05 -8.78 -4.84
C GLY A 55 -3.11 -9.95 -5.15
N PRO A 56 -3.31 -11.11 -4.49
CA PRO A 56 -2.38 -12.24 -4.54
C PRO A 56 -2.29 -12.93 -5.91
N GLU A 57 -3.34 -12.84 -6.72
CA GLU A 57 -3.39 -13.47 -8.05
C GLU A 57 -2.51 -12.77 -9.09
N LEU A 58 -2.10 -11.54 -8.82
CA LEU A 58 -1.38 -10.72 -9.79
C LEU A 58 -0.06 -10.26 -9.20
N PHE A 59 -0.04 -9.13 -8.51
CA PHE A 59 1.21 -8.48 -8.15
C PHE A 59 1.47 -8.38 -6.65
N GLY A 60 0.45 -8.56 -5.82
CA GLY A 60 0.51 -8.29 -4.37
C GLY A 60 0.76 -6.80 -4.05
N CYS A 61 1.11 -6.52 -2.79
CA CYS A 61 1.43 -5.16 -2.36
C CYS A 61 2.68 -4.62 -3.05
N PHE A 62 2.66 -3.35 -3.44
CA PHE A 62 3.78 -2.68 -4.11
C PHE A 62 4.71 -1.96 -3.14
N ALA A 63 4.25 -1.76 -1.90
CA ALA A 63 4.92 -0.94 -0.91
C ALA A 63 6.32 -1.48 -0.60
N GLY A 64 7.35 -0.67 -0.90
CA GLY A 64 8.75 -1.03 -0.71
C GLY A 64 9.26 -2.16 -1.59
N ARG A 65 8.58 -2.42 -2.71
CA ARG A 65 8.88 -3.52 -3.64
C ARG A 65 8.91 -3.08 -5.09
N ARG A 66 7.86 -2.39 -5.52
CA ARG A 66 7.73 -1.84 -6.87
C ARG A 66 7.79 -0.31 -6.88
N TRP A 67 7.42 0.30 -5.77
CA TRP A 67 7.51 1.74 -5.56
C TRP A 67 7.87 2.08 -4.12
N LEU A 68 8.14 3.35 -3.90
CA LEU A 68 8.30 4.03 -2.62
C LEU A 68 7.62 5.39 -2.71
N HIS A 69 7.45 6.06 -1.58
CA HIS A 69 7.00 7.45 -1.51
C HIS A 69 8.07 8.30 -0.82
N VAL A 70 8.40 9.45 -1.40
CA VAL A 70 9.26 10.46 -0.80
C VAL A 70 8.39 11.65 -0.42
N ALA A 71 8.32 11.96 0.87
CA ALA A 71 7.60 13.11 1.38
C ALA A 71 8.33 14.42 1.07
N SER A 72 7.63 15.55 1.20
CA SER A 72 8.20 16.88 0.92
C SER A 72 9.37 17.27 1.83
N ASP A 73 9.48 16.66 3.00
CA ASP A 73 10.60 16.83 3.94
C ASP A 73 11.73 15.81 3.72
N GLY A 74 11.64 15.01 2.66
CA GLY A 74 12.64 14.02 2.26
C GLY A 74 12.47 12.63 2.89
N GLU A 75 11.52 12.43 3.81
CA GLU A 75 11.26 11.13 4.42
C GLU A 75 10.80 10.10 3.39
N VAL A 76 11.39 8.91 3.43
CA VAL A 76 11.12 7.83 2.47
C VAL A 76 10.33 6.71 3.13
N MET A 77 9.14 6.46 2.60
CA MET A 77 8.22 5.41 3.03
C MET A 77 8.01 4.38 1.93
N PRO A 78 7.55 3.16 2.26
CA PRO A 78 7.31 2.12 1.26
C PRO A 78 6.08 2.41 0.39
N CYS A 79 5.10 3.15 0.89
CA CYS A 79 4.06 3.81 0.12
C CYS A 79 3.49 5.00 0.90
N ALA A 80 2.57 5.77 0.30
CA ALA A 80 1.95 6.92 0.95
C ALA A 80 0.99 6.54 2.11
N TYR A 81 0.60 5.27 2.23
CA TYR A 81 -0.38 4.82 3.24
C TYR A 81 0.24 4.36 4.54
N THR A 82 1.50 3.94 4.51
CA THR A 82 2.21 3.42 5.67
C THR A 82 3.14 4.51 6.21
N PRO A 83 2.84 5.13 7.37
CA PRO A 83 3.62 6.23 7.92
C PRO A 83 4.93 5.75 8.57
N LEU A 84 5.66 4.84 7.91
CA LEU A 84 6.89 4.23 8.40
C LEU A 84 8.06 4.69 7.53
N SER A 85 8.89 5.57 8.08
CA SER A 85 10.07 6.05 7.39
C SER A 85 11.23 5.08 7.55
N PHE A 86 11.91 4.85 6.43
CA PHE A 86 13.13 4.06 6.33
C PHE A 86 14.39 4.92 6.17
N GLY A 87 14.27 6.25 6.12
CA GLY A 87 15.39 7.19 5.96
C GLY A 87 14.96 8.49 5.29
N ASN A 88 15.89 9.45 5.18
CA ASN A 88 15.67 10.71 4.48
C ASN A 88 16.62 10.83 3.28
N ILE A 89 16.10 11.22 2.11
CA ILE A 89 16.95 11.42 0.92
C ILE A 89 17.95 12.58 1.06
N CYS A 90 17.72 13.51 1.99
CA CYS A 90 18.64 14.60 2.29
C CYS A 90 19.78 14.17 3.22
N GLU A 91 19.66 13.00 3.87
CA GLU A 91 20.64 12.49 4.85
C GLU A 91 21.47 11.33 4.28
N GLU A 92 20.88 10.48 3.44
CA GLU A 92 21.54 9.30 2.88
C GLU A 92 21.05 8.95 1.47
N PRO A 93 21.84 8.20 0.67
CA PRO A 93 21.43 7.81 -0.68
C PRO A 93 20.15 6.96 -0.70
N LEU A 94 19.26 7.25 -1.65
CA LEU A 94 17.99 6.51 -1.83
C LEU A 94 18.20 4.99 -1.98
N GLU A 95 19.30 4.57 -2.61
CA GLU A 95 19.66 3.15 -2.76
C GLU A 95 19.84 2.45 -1.40
N THR A 96 20.47 3.13 -0.44
CA THR A 96 20.65 2.61 0.92
C THR A 96 19.31 2.43 1.61
N ILE A 97 18.44 3.44 1.49
CA ILE A 97 17.08 3.41 2.07
C ILE A 97 16.24 2.29 1.45
N TRP A 98 16.29 2.14 0.12
CA TRP A 98 15.57 1.07 -0.60
C TRP A 98 16.02 -0.32 -0.17
N LYS A 99 17.34 -0.55 -0.06
CA LYS A 99 17.90 -1.81 0.44
C LYS A 99 17.50 -2.09 1.88
N ARG A 100 17.46 -1.07 2.75
CA ARG A 100 17.01 -1.19 4.14
C ARG A 100 15.55 -1.60 4.22
N MET A 101 14.70 -0.93 3.44
CA MET A 101 13.26 -1.21 3.34
C MET A 101 12.98 -2.64 2.86
N GLY A 102 13.65 -3.09 1.78
CA GLY A 102 13.47 -4.44 1.25
C GLY A 102 13.95 -5.57 2.17
N LYS A 103 14.86 -5.28 3.12
CA LYS A 103 15.31 -6.24 4.14
C LYS A 103 14.43 -6.29 5.37
N HIS A 104 13.58 -5.28 5.57
CA HIS A 104 12.76 -5.17 6.77
C HIS A 104 11.62 -6.18 6.78
N ASN A 105 11.40 -6.84 7.92
CA ASN A 105 10.43 -7.92 8.04
C ASN A 105 9.00 -7.51 7.65
N ALA A 106 8.64 -6.23 7.84
CA ALA A 106 7.32 -5.71 7.49
C ALA A 106 7.00 -5.74 5.97
N TYR A 107 8.03 -5.82 5.11
CA TYR A 107 7.88 -5.76 3.65
C TYR A 107 8.60 -6.89 2.90
N LYS A 108 9.11 -7.90 3.63
CA LYS A 108 9.69 -9.12 3.04
C LYS A 108 8.69 -9.82 2.12
N LYS A 109 9.21 -10.48 1.08
CA LYS A 109 8.48 -10.89 -0.14
C LYS A 109 7.25 -11.76 0.12
N ASP A 110 7.31 -12.64 1.13
CA ASP A 110 6.38 -13.76 1.23
C ASP A 110 5.02 -13.38 1.88
N ASP A 111 4.92 -12.22 2.56
CA ASP A 111 3.74 -11.89 3.39
C ASP A 111 2.86 -10.74 2.86
N ALA A 112 3.17 -10.12 1.71
CA ALA A 112 2.36 -9.01 1.16
C ALA A 112 1.53 -9.40 -0.06
N ALA A 113 0.61 -10.31 0.17
CA ALA A 113 -0.40 -10.77 -0.78
C ALA A 113 -1.37 -9.65 -1.22
N TYR A 114 -1.61 -8.66 -0.38
CA TYR A 114 -2.50 -7.52 -0.63
C TYR A 114 -2.00 -6.29 0.15
N CYS A 115 -2.67 -5.15 0.05
CA CYS A 115 -2.28 -3.91 0.73
C CYS A 115 -1.99 -4.14 2.22
N MET A 116 -0.77 -3.83 2.68
CA MET A 116 -0.38 -4.06 4.09
C MET A 116 -1.25 -3.30 5.09
N MET A 117 -1.81 -2.15 4.69
CA MET A 117 -2.73 -1.37 5.53
C MET A 117 -4.12 -1.98 5.66
N ARG A 118 -4.40 -3.11 5.00
CA ARG A 118 -5.58 -3.97 5.23
C ARG A 118 -5.25 -5.21 6.06
N ASN A 119 -3.98 -5.48 6.34
CA ASN A 119 -3.56 -6.67 7.08
C ASN A 119 -3.60 -6.35 8.59
N PRO A 120 -4.51 -6.97 9.37
CA PRO A 120 -4.65 -6.66 10.79
C PRO A 120 -3.39 -6.94 11.61
N GLU A 121 -2.65 -8.01 11.28
CA GLU A 121 -1.41 -8.37 11.98
C GLU A 121 -0.31 -7.35 11.71
N PHE A 122 -0.19 -6.89 10.46
CA PHE A 122 0.74 -5.81 10.11
C PHE A 122 0.40 -4.53 10.86
N ARG A 123 -0.89 -4.17 10.92
CA ARG A 123 -1.34 -2.97 11.61
C ARG A 123 -1.08 -3.06 13.11
N GLN A 124 -1.43 -4.18 13.74
CA GLN A 124 -1.16 -4.42 15.15
C GLN A 124 0.32 -4.31 15.49
N LYS A 125 1.20 -4.77 14.60
CA LYS A 125 2.64 -4.80 14.85
C LYS A 125 3.34 -3.48 14.55
N TYR A 126 2.94 -2.77 13.50
CA TYR A 126 3.71 -1.63 12.97
C TYR A 126 2.95 -0.30 12.97
N ILE A 127 1.63 -0.32 13.05
CA ILE A 127 0.79 0.89 12.93
C ILE A 127 0.27 1.30 14.30
N HIS A 128 -0.41 0.40 15.02
CA HIS A 128 -0.95 0.69 16.36
C HIS A 128 0.12 0.77 17.45
N THR A 129 1.37 0.40 17.13
CA THR A 129 2.53 0.54 18.02
C THR A 129 3.21 1.91 17.91
N ILE A 130 2.81 2.76 16.95
CA ILE A 130 3.35 4.12 16.84
C ILE A 130 2.87 4.94 18.04
N PRO A 131 3.79 5.56 18.81
CA PRO A 131 3.40 6.34 19.98
C PRO A 131 2.47 7.50 19.62
N LYS A 132 1.44 7.72 20.45
CA LYS A 132 0.52 8.85 20.27
C LYS A 132 1.29 10.17 20.31
N GLY A 133 1.09 11.02 19.28
CA GLY A 133 1.78 12.30 19.15
C GLY A 133 3.19 12.21 18.55
N ALA A 134 3.65 11.02 18.13
CA ALA A 134 4.90 10.90 17.41
C ALA A 134 4.87 11.68 16.08
N ARG A 135 6.03 12.17 15.64
CA ARG A 135 6.19 12.75 14.30
C ARG A 135 5.88 11.67 13.26
N ILE A 136 5.09 12.06 12.26
CA ILE A 136 4.76 11.24 11.10
C ILE A 136 5.44 11.86 9.86
N PRO A 137 6.12 11.08 9.01
CA PRO A 137 6.36 9.63 9.10
C PRO A 137 7.20 9.20 10.31
N TYR A 138 6.83 8.10 10.95
CA TYR A 138 7.54 7.56 12.11
C TYR A 138 8.78 6.81 11.65
N ARG A 139 9.96 7.26 12.06
CA ARG A 139 11.22 6.63 11.67
C ARG A 139 11.43 5.33 12.43
N LEU A 140 11.49 4.23 11.68
CA LEU A 140 11.85 2.93 12.22
C LEU A 140 13.34 2.96 12.58
N LYS A 141 13.66 2.60 13.83
CA LYS A 141 15.04 2.44 14.30
C LYS A 141 15.61 1.10 13.87
#